data_AF-Z9JGD4-F1
#
_entry.id   AF-Z9JGD4-F1
#
_cell.length_a   1.000
_cell.length_b   1.000
_cell.length_c   1.000
_cell.angle_alpha   90.00
_cell.angle_beta   90.00
_cell.angle_gamma   90.00
#
_symmetry.space_group_name_H-M   'P 1'
#
loop_
_entity.id
_entity.type
_entity.pdbx_description
1 polymer ?
#
loop_
_entity_poly.entity_id
_entity_poly.type
_entity_poly.pdbx_seq_one_letter_code
_entity_poly.pdbx_strand_id
1 'polypeptide(L)'
;MRGVPVEGKQGDFRITCPYRFHDDLDVFKWVGETILGDTDPLLVSEVGFLEAGVSTDSEGGDAVGRIDMVLVSSKTPKQGSMHWVALEIQAVYFSGNAMKSEFAAFNDAVVDWVMFPAGRRRPDYRSSGPKRLMPQLQIKVPTLRRWGKKMAVVVDRAFFDSIGEMDKVSDLSNADIAWFIVRLEELQGQKRTRMVRDEVRYTTLERSVEGLTGG
;
A
#
# COMPACT_ATOMS: atom_id res chain seq x y z
N MET A 1 -10.10 8.19 30.33
CA MET A 1 -9.94 9.59 29.89
C MET A 1 -10.31 9.64 28.41
N ARG A 2 -11.22 10.52 27.99
CA ARG A 2 -11.60 10.67 26.57
C ARG A 2 -10.40 11.24 25.80
N GLY A 3 -10.03 10.62 24.67
CA GLY A 3 -8.99 11.16 23.80
C GLY A 3 -9.54 12.32 22.98
N VAL A 4 -8.84 13.45 22.97
CA VAL A 4 -9.13 14.56 22.05
C VAL A 4 -8.17 14.41 20.85
N PRO A 5 -8.66 14.36 19.60
CA PRO A 5 -7.81 14.38 18.43
C PRO A 5 -6.93 15.63 18.43
N VAL A 6 -5.65 15.47 18.11
CA VAL A 6 -4.74 16.60 17.92
C VAL A 6 -4.97 17.17 16.52
N GLU A 7 -4.89 18.48 16.34
CA GLU A 7 -4.99 19.07 15.00
C GLU A 7 -3.70 18.88 14.17
N GLY A 8 -3.84 19.03 12.85
CA GLY A 8 -2.72 18.95 11.91
C GLY A 8 -2.19 17.54 11.66
N LYS A 9 -1.05 17.44 10.98
CA LYS A 9 -0.50 16.17 10.45
C LYS A 9 -0.34 15.06 11.50
N GLN A 10 -0.12 15.41 12.77
CA GLN A 10 0.03 14.43 13.84
C GLN A 10 -1.27 13.70 14.17
N GLY A 11 -2.42 14.37 14.02
CA GLY A 11 -3.75 13.81 14.27
C GLY A 11 -4.40 13.12 13.09
N ASP A 12 -3.80 13.19 11.90
CA ASP A 12 -4.28 12.46 10.74
C ASP A 12 -4.41 10.96 11.06
N PHE A 13 -5.35 10.28 10.39
CA PHE A 13 -5.49 8.83 10.55
C PHE A 13 -4.34 8.08 9.86
N ARG A 14 -4.10 6.84 10.29
CA ARG A 14 -3.14 5.91 9.68
C ARG A 14 -3.82 4.58 9.45
N ILE A 15 -3.57 3.96 8.31
CA ILE A 15 -4.12 2.64 8.00
C ILE A 15 -3.13 1.60 8.53
N THR A 16 -3.53 0.82 9.53
CA THR A 16 -2.68 -0.23 10.13
C THR A 16 -3.03 -1.64 9.67
N CYS A 17 -4.14 -1.79 8.92
CA CYS A 17 -4.59 -3.06 8.37
C CYS A 17 -4.60 -2.97 6.83
N PRO A 18 -3.82 -3.80 6.11
CA PRO A 18 -3.80 -3.81 4.64
C PRO A 18 -5.17 -4.04 4.00
N TYR A 19 -6.04 -4.81 4.65
CA TYR A 19 -7.38 -5.09 4.14
C TYR A 19 -8.24 -3.83 4.03
N ARG A 20 -7.93 -2.77 4.78
CA ARG A 20 -8.63 -1.48 4.68
C ARG A 20 -8.52 -0.85 3.27
N PHE A 21 -7.45 -1.12 2.52
CA PHE A 21 -7.30 -0.63 1.16
C PHE A 21 -8.20 -1.34 0.13
N HIS A 22 -8.87 -2.43 0.53
CA HIS A 22 -9.82 -3.15 -0.30
C HIS A 22 -11.24 -2.55 -0.25
N ASP A 23 -11.44 -1.47 0.52
CA ASP A 23 -12.73 -0.79 0.68
C ASP A 23 -13.32 -0.39 -0.69
N ASP A 24 -14.52 -0.90 -0.98
CA ASP A 24 -15.26 -0.79 -2.27
C ASP A 24 -14.46 -1.11 -3.55
N LEU A 25 -13.29 -1.74 -3.40
CA LEU A 25 -12.29 -1.95 -4.44
C LEU A 25 -11.89 -0.63 -5.16
N ASP A 26 -12.11 0.53 -4.54
CA ASP A 26 -11.99 1.83 -5.21
C ASP A 26 -10.56 2.10 -5.68
N VAL A 27 -9.58 1.76 -4.85
CA VAL A 27 -8.16 1.89 -5.19
C VAL A 27 -7.81 1.02 -6.38
N PHE A 28 -8.31 -0.21 -6.46
CA PHE A 28 -8.00 -1.10 -7.59
C PHE A 28 -8.58 -0.57 -8.90
N LYS A 29 -9.80 -0.04 -8.87
CA LYS A 29 -10.41 0.65 -10.01
C LYS A 29 -9.60 1.88 -10.42
N TRP A 30 -9.14 2.66 -9.46
CA TRP A 30 -8.29 3.83 -9.69
C TRP A 30 -6.94 3.48 -10.33
N VAL A 31 -6.30 2.41 -9.87
CA VAL A 31 -5.06 1.89 -10.46
C VAL A 31 -5.30 1.41 -11.89
N GLY A 32 -6.36 0.63 -12.11
CA GLY A 32 -6.75 0.15 -13.44
C GLY A 32 -7.02 1.30 -14.40
N GLU A 33 -7.77 2.31 -13.97
CA GLU A 33 -8.06 3.52 -14.75
C GLU A 33 -6.76 4.25 -15.12
N THR A 34 -5.88 4.48 -14.15
CA THR A 34 -4.68 5.31 -14.32
C THR A 34 -3.60 4.63 -15.15
N ILE A 35 -3.40 3.31 -14.98
CA ILE A 35 -2.28 2.58 -15.63
C ILE A 35 -2.76 1.76 -16.83
N LEU A 36 -3.93 1.15 -16.74
CA LEU A 36 -4.46 0.25 -17.76
C LEU A 36 -5.47 0.93 -18.69
N GLY A 37 -5.95 2.14 -18.36
CA GLY A 37 -7.06 2.78 -19.06
C GLY A 37 -8.37 1.99 -18.89
N ASP A 38 -8.52 1.28 -17.76
CA ASP A 38 -9.60 0.33 -17.52
C ASP A 38 -10.12 0.41 -16.09
N THR A 39 -11.33 0.93 -15.92
CA THR A 39 -11.97 1.14 -14.61
C THR A 39 -12.49 -0.15 -13.98
N ASP A 40 -12.52 -1.27 -14.72
CA ASP A 40 -12.99 -2.57 -14.23
C ASP A 40 -11.95 -3.68 -14.53
N PRO A 41 -10.75 -3.60 -13.90
CA PRO A 41 -9.73 -4.61 -14.10
C PRO A 41 -10.07 -5.91 -13.35
N LEU A 42 -9.65 -7.04 -13.90
CA LEU A 42 -9.67 -8.32 -13.21
C LEU A 42 -8.57 -8.35 -12.13
N LEU A 43 -8.91 -8.82 -10.93
CA LEU A 43 -8.01 -8.85 -9.79
C LEU A 43 -7.52 -10.28 -9.53
N VAL A 44 -6.21 -10.46 -9.41
CA VAL A 44 -5.58 -11.74 -9.04
C VAL A 44 -4.71 -11.50 -7.81
N SER A 45 -5.04 -12.14 -6.69
CA SER A 45 -4.31 -11.99 -5.43
C SER A 45 -3.21 -13.03 -5.27
N GLU A 46 -2.16 -12.69 -4.51
CA GLU A 46 -1.13 -13.63 -4.03
C GLU A 46 -0.40 -14.36 -5.16
N VAL A 47 0.02 -13.61 -6.19
CA VAL A 47 0.68 -14.18 -7.37
C VAL A 47 2.14 -14.47 -7.04
N GLY A 48 2.56 -15.73 -7.18
CA GLY A 48 3.95 -16.14 -7.03
C GLY A 48 4.89 -15.33 -7.93
N PHE A 49 5.98 -14.83 -7.37
CA PHE A 49 6.92 -13.95 -8.06
C PHE A 49 8.33 -14.48 -7.97
N LEU A 50 8.86 -14.89 -9.13
CA LEU A 50 10.15 -15.56 -9.32
C LEU A 50 10.22 -16.92 -8.59
N GLU A 51 10.73 -17.94 -9.26
CA GLU A 51 11.06 -19.21 -8.62
C GLU A 51 12.52 -19.16 -8.15
N ALA A 52 12.80 -19.71 -6.96
CA ALA A 52 14.19 -19.91 -6.55
C ALA A 52 14.85 -20.85 -7.58
N GLY A 53 15.94 -20.40 -8.18
CA GLY A 53 16.65 -21.20 -9.19
C GLY A 53 16.96 -22.58 -8.61
N VAL A 54 16.71 -23.62 -9.41
CA VAL A 54 16.98 -25.02 -9.05
C VAL A 54 18.47 -25.15 -8.70
N SER A 55 18.81 -25.07 -7.41
CA SER A 55 20.09 -25.54 -6.94
C SER A 55 20.04 -27.06 -6.91
N THR A 56 21.14 -27.72 -7.27
CA THR A 56 21.23 -29.18 -7.51
C THR A 56 20.82 -30.07 -6.33
N ASP A 57 20.49 -29.50 -5.16
CA ASP A 57 20.10 -30.20 -3.93
C ASP A 57 18.71 -29.81 -3.40
N SER A 58 17.90 -29.09 -4.18
CA SER A 58 16.55 -28.65 -3.80
C SER A 58 15.54 -29.03 -4.88
N GLU A 59 14.51 -29.80 -4.52
CA GLU A 59 13.31 -29.95 -5.35
C GLU A 59 12.77 -28.55 -5.65
N GLY A 60 12.85 -28.12 -6.91
CA GLY A 60 12.44 -26.77 -7.31
C GLY A 60 10.97 -26.52 -7.00
N GLY A 61 10.62 -25.30 -6.59
CA GLY A 61 9.21 -24.91 -6.52
C GLY A 61 8.84 -23.73 -5.62
N ASP A 62 9.68 -23.30 -4.69
CA ASP A 62 9.29 -22.20 -3.80
C ASP A 62 9.54 -20.82 -4.43
N ALA A 63 8.49 -20.01 -4.45
CA ALA A 63 8.55 -18.65 -4.96
C ALA A 63 9.42 -17.76 -4.06
N VAL A 64 10.36 -17.01 -4.66
CA VAL A 64 11.27 -16.08 -3.95
C VAL A 64 10.50 -14.90 -3.32
N GLY A 65 9.30 -14.63 -3.81
CA GLY A 65 8.35 -13.69 -3.22
C GLY A 65 6.96 -13.84 -3.82
N ARG A 66 6.03 -12.97 -3.41
CA ARG A 66 4.68 -12.87 -3.99
C ARG A 66 4.34 -11.43 -4.27
N ILE A 67 3.67 -11.14 -5.37
CA ILE A 67 3.01 -9.86 -5.59
C ILE A 67 1.65 -9.91 -4.90
N ASP A 68 1.32 -8.88 -4.10
CA ASP A 68 0.05 -8.84 -3.36
C ASP A 68 -1.13 -8.97 -4.34
N MET A 69 -1.14 -8.14 -5.39
CA MET A 69 -2.20 -8.12 -6.39
C MET A 69 -1.64 -7.91 -7.80
N VAL A 70 -2.18 -8.62 -8.78
CA VAL A 70 -2.01 -8.33 -10.21
C VAL A 70 -3.35 -7.90 -10.78
N LEU A 71 -3.38 -6.71 -11.38
CA LEU A 71 -4.54 -6.18 -12.08
C LEU A 71 -4.38 -6.45 -13.56
N VAL A 72 -5.33 -7.15 -14.16
CA VAL A 72 -5.35 -7.50 -15.59
C VAL A 72 -6.48 -6.74 -16.27
N SER A 73 -6.21 -6.05 -17.37
CA SER A 73 -7.26 -5.34 -18.10
C SER A 73 -8.28 -6.32 -18.65
N SER A 74 -9.57 -6.07 -18.37
CA SER A 74 -10.71 -6.83 -18.89
C SER A 74 -10.88 -6.66 -20.40
N LYS A 75 -10.30 -5.60 -20.95
CA LYS A 75 -10.32 -5.27 -22.39
C LYS A 75 -9.29 -6.06 -23.21
N THR A 76 -8.46 -6.88 -22.56
CA THR A 76 -7.45 -7.70 -23.26
C THR A 76 -8.13 -8.75 -24.14
N PRO A 77 -7.88 -8.78 -25.47
CA PRO A 77 -8.41 -9.83 -26.34
C PRO A 77 -7.87 -11.20 -25.95
N LYS A 78 -8.66 -12.28 -26.13
CA LYS A 78 -8.28 -13.66 -25.76
C LYS A 78 -6.96 -14.16 -26.37
N GLN A 79 -6.53 -13.59 -27.50
CA GLN A 79 -5.30 -13.95 -28.21
C GLN A 79 -4.24 -12.83 -28.15
N GLY A 80 -4.50 -11.76 -27.40
CA GLY A 80 -3.60 -10.63 -27.26
C GLY A 80 -2.59 -10.81 -26.11
N SER A 81 -1.52 -10.02 -26.14
CA SER A 81 -0.61 -9.91 -25.01
C SER A 81 -1.35 -9.34 -23.79
N MET A 82 -1.18 -9.98 -22.64
CA MET A 82 -1.88 -9.59 -21.42
C MET A 82 -1.43 -8.20 -20.95
N HIS A 83 -2.37 -7.27 -20.85
CA HIS A 83 -2.13 -5.94 -20.31
C HIS A 83 -2.42 -5.94 -18.82
N TRP A 84 -1.39 -5.73 -17.99
CA TRP A 84 -1.50 -5.90 -16.55
C TRP A 84 -0.48 -5.06 -15.78
N VAL A 85 -0.76 -4.84 -14.50
CA VAL A 85 0.10 -4.10 -13.56
C VAL A 85 0.22 -4.86 -12.23
N ALA A 86 1.43 -4.92 -11.67
CA ALA A 86 1.67 -5.43 -10.32
C ALA A 86 1.28 -4.36 -9.30
N LEU A 87 0.71 -4.75 -8.16
CA LEU A 87 0.30 -3.84 -7.10
C LEU A 87 0.74 -4.37 -5.74
N GLU A 88 1.38 -3.51 -4.96
CA GLU A 88 1.75 -3.73 -3.57
C GLU A 88 0.95 -2.81 -2.65
N ILE A 89 0.46 -3.32 -1.53
CA ILE A 89 -0.26 -2.54 -0.52
C ILE A 89 0.62 -2.42 0.72
N GLN A 90 0.90 -1.19 1.15
CA GLN A 90 1.67 -0.94 2.36
C GLN A 90 0.86 -0.18 3.40
N ALA A 91 0.40 -0.92 4.42
CA ALA A 91 -0.14 -0.36 5.64
C ALA A 91 0.98 -0.03 6.66
N VAL A 92 0.65 0.81 7.63
CA VAL A 92 1.58 1.23 8.69
C VAL A 92 1.58 0.22 9.84
N TYR A 93 2.73 -0.38 10.10
CA TYR A 93 2.98 -1.10 11.34
C TYR A 93 2.96 -0.13 12.53
N PHE A 94 2.68 -0.62 13.73
CA PHE A 94 2.83 0.17 14.94
C PHE A 94 3.79 -0.53 15.92
N SER A 95 4.54 0.27 16.67
CA SER A 95 5.33 -0.22 17.80
C SER A 95 4.48 -0.27 19.07
N GLY A 96 4.69 -1.29 19.90
CA GLY A 96 4.01 -1.48 21.18
C GLY A 96 3.24 -2.79 21.25
N ASN A 97 2.62 -3.08 22.40
CA ASN A 97 1.85 -4.30 22.59
C ASN A 97 0.54 -4.29 21.79
N ALA A 98 -0.02 -5.48 21.53
CA ALA A 98 -1.32 -5.62 20.89
C ALA A 98 -2.42 -4.80 21.61
N MET A 99 -3.43 -4.37 20.86
CA MET A 99 -4.53 -3.51 21.34
C MET A 99 -5.74 -4.32 21.84
N LYS A 100 -5.53 -5.55 22.33
CA LYS A 100 -6.63 -6.48 22.67
C LYS A 100 -7.57 -5.91 23.74
N SER A 101 -7.00 -5.27 24.77
CA SER A 101 -7.76 -4.60 25.84
C SER A 101 -8.59 -3.43 25.32
N GLU A 102 -8.02 -2.62 24.42
CA GLU A 102 -8.70 -1.48 23.83
C GLU A 102 -9.84 -1.92 22.91
N PHE A 103 -9.65 -2.96 22.09
CA PHE A 103 -10.72 -3.54 21.28
C PHE A 103 -11.85 -4.13 22.14
N ALA A 104 -11.53 -4.80 23.24
CA ALA A 104 -12.54 -5.31 24.16
C ALA A 104 -13.37 -4.16 24.77
N ALA A 105 -12.72 -3.05 25.13
CA ALA A 105 -13.40 -1.88 25.64
C ALA A 105 -14.21 -1.15 24.55
N PHE A 106 -13.75 -1.09 23.28
CA PHE A 106 -14.53 -0.52 22.17
C PHE A 106 -15.77 -1.33 21.81
N ASN A 107 -15.82 -2.61 22.19
CA ASN A 107 -17.00 -3.45 22.00
C ASN A 107 -18.07 -3.22 23.08
N ASP A 108 -17.77 -2.45 24.13
CA ASP A 108 -18.76 -2.05 25.12
C ASP A 108 -19.64 -0.92 24.58
N ALA A 109 -20.96 -1.13 24.59
CA ALA A 109 -21.94 -0.20 24.05
C ALA A 109 -21.95 1.17 24.75
N VAL A 110 -21.39 1.26 25.97
CA VAL A 110 -21.24 2.53 26.69
C VAL A 110 -20.05 3.36 26.21
N VAL A 111 -19.10 2.74 25.50
CA VAL A 111 -17.94 3.43 24.93
C VAL A 111 -18.37 4.06 23.62
N ASP A 112 -18.76 5.32 23.71
CA ASP A 112 -19.18 6.09 22.56
C ASP A 112 -18.00 6.80 21.89
N TRP A 113 -16.79 6.83 22.43
CA TRP A 113 -15.70 7.63 21.86
C TRP A 113 -14.34 6.94 21.86
N VAL A 114 -13.42 7.49 21.08
CA VAL A 114 -12.02 7.05 21.02
C VAL A 114 -11.39 7.13 22.42
N MET A 115 -11.00 5.98 22.94
CA MET A 115 -10.26 5.87 24.19
C MET A 115 -8.77 6.09 23.93
N PHE A 116 -8.13 6.80 24.85
CA PHE A 116 -6.68 6.89 24.82
C PHE A 116 -6.08 5.50 25.11
N PRO A 117 -5.11 5.01 24.30
CA PRO A 117 -4.53 3.70 24.52
C PRO A 117 -3.84 3.63 25.88
N ALA A 118 -4.03 2.53 26.62
CA ALA A 118 -3.44 2.36 27.94
C ALA A 118 -1.91 2.18 27.88
N GLY A 119 -1.42 1.57 26.79
CA GLY A 119 0.00 1.41 26.50
C GLY A 119 0.51 2.43 25.48
N ARG A 120 1.81 2.75 25.57
CA ARG A 120 2.49 3.61 24.59
C ARG A 120 2.58 2.89 23.25
N ARG A 121 1.88 3.42 22.25
CA ARG A 121 1.85 2.92 20.88
C ARG A 121 2.09 4.06 19.92
N ARG A 122 2.76 3.76 18.80
CA ARG A 122 3.02 4.75 17.75
C ARG A 122 3.15 4.07 16.40
N PRO A 123 2.79 4.76 15.30
CA PRO A 123 3.20 4.35 13.96
C PRO A 123 4.70 4.06 13.88
N ASP A 124 5.06 2.96 13.22
CA ASP A 124 6.42 2.52 12.96
C ASP A 124 6.71 2.57 11.46
N TYR A 125 6.96 3.78 10.97
CA TYR A 125 7.23 4.03 9.56
C TYR A 125 8.54 3.39 9.10
N ARG A 126 9.59 3.37 9.93
CA ARG A 126 10.87 2.73 9.62
C ARG A 126 10.71 1.23 9.36
N SER A 127 9.90 0.55 10.17
CA SER A 127 9.63 -0.87 9.98
C SER A 127 8.67 -1.16 8.84
N SER A 128 7.88 -0.17 8.40
CA SER A 128 6.91 -0.30 7.30
C SER A 128 7.56 0.00 5.93
N GLY A 129 8.29 1.10 5.82
CA GLY A 129 8.96 1.53 4.59
C GLY A 129 10.33 0.87 4.39
N PRO A 130 11.42 1.44 4.93
CA PRO A 130 12.78 0.97 4.62
C PRO A 130 13.07 -0.49 4.95
N LYS A 131 12.45 -1.08 5.99
CA LYS A 131 12.72 -2.49 6.34
C LYS A 131 11.88 -3.52 5.57
N ARG A 132 10.77 -3.11 4.95
CA ARG A 132 9.80 -4.05 4.34
C ARG A 132 9.50 -3.66 2.90
N LEU A 133 8.88 -2.51 2.69
CA LEU A 133 8.52 -2.05 1.35
C LEU A 133 9.76 -1.91 0.46
N MET A 134 10.82 -1.27 0.93
CA MET A 134 12.01 -1.02 0.11
C MET A 134 12.66 -2.32 -0.44
N PRO A 135 12.95 -3.36 0.38
CA PRO A 135 13.41 -4.65 -0.13
C PRO A 135 12.47 -5.27 -1.18
N GLN A 136 11.15 -5.19 -0.98
CA GLN A 136 10.17 -5.71 -1.95
C GLN A 136 10.28 -4.97 -3.29
N LEU A 137 10.35 -3.64 -3.27
CA LEU A 137 10.50 -2.83 -4.48
C LEU A 137 11.81 -3.16 -5.22
N GLN A 138 12.93 -3.25 -4.49
CA GLN A 138 14.24 -3.54 -5.06
C GLN A 138 14.31 -4.92 -5.73
N ILE A 139 13.60 -5.92 -5.20
CA ILE A 139 13.53 -7.26 -5.78
C ILE A 139 12.59 -7.29 -6.99
N LYS A 140 11.41 -6.68 -6.87
CA LYS A 140 10.31 -6.84 -7.85
C LYS A 140 10.42 -5.90 -9.04
N VAL A 141 10.71 -4.61 -8.80
CA VAL A 141 10.68 -3.58 -9.84
C VAL A 141 11.65 -3.84 -11.00
N PRO A 142 12.93 -4.24 -10.79
CA PRO A 142 13.83 -4.47 -11.91
C PRO A 142 13.35 -5.57 -12.87
N THR A 143 12.73 -6.63 -12.33
CA THR A 143 12.16 -7.71 -13.12
C THR A 143 10.92 -7.25 -13.88
N LEU A 144 10.01 -6.53 -13.21
CA LEU A 144 8.82 -5.97 -13.87
C LEU A 144 9.21 -4.99 -14.99
N ARG A 145 10.20 -4.12 -14.74
CA ARG A 145 10.76 -3.20 -15.75
C ARG A 145 11.24 -3.97 -16.98
N ARG A 146 11.97 -5.09 -16.82
CA ARG A 146 12.41 -5.95 -17.93
C ARG A 146 11.24 -6.57 -18.71
N TRP A 147 10.12 -6.83 -18.06
CA TRP A 147 8.89 -7.31 -18.72
C TRP A 147 8.04 -6.19 -19.32
N GLY A 148 8.49 -4.93 -19.23
CA GLY A 148 7.72 -3.77 -19.66
C GLY A 148 6.50 -3.49 -18.79
N LYS A 149 6.51 -3.94 -17.53
CA LYS A 149 5.41 -3.80 -16.57
C LYS A 149 5.76 -2.75 -15.51
N LYS A 150 4.75 -2.01 -15.07
CA LYS A 150 4.84 -1.02 -13.99
C LYS A 150 4.47 -1.68 -12.66
N MET A 151 4.84 -1.03 -11.57
CA MET A 151 4.35 -1.37 -10.23
C MET A 151 3.49 -0.23 -9.67
N ALA A 152 2.30 -0.57 -9.22
CA ALA A 152 1.49 0.31 -8.38
C ALA A 152 1.83 0.06 -6.91
N VAL A 153 1.93 1.11 -6.11
CA VAL A 153 2.10 1.00 -4.66
C VAL A 153 1.01 1.82 -3.98
N VAL A 154 0.22 1.19 -3.12
CA VAL A 154 -0.89 1.85 -2.42
C VAL A 154 -0.49 2.11 -0.97
N VAL A 155 -0.59 3.37 -0.55
CA VAL A 155 -0.24 3.83 0.80
C VAL A 155 -1.22 4.89 1.28
N ASP A 156 -1.32 5.09 2.59
CA ASP A 156 -1.99 6.26 3.14
C ASP A 156 -1.07 7.50 3.13
N ARG A 157 -1.69 8.68 3.13
CA ARG A 157 -1.00 9.98 3.10
C ARG A 157 0.02 10.12 4.22
N ALA A 158 -0.29 9.63 5.42
CA ALA A 158 0.61 9.78 6.56
C ALA A 158 1.86 8.90 6.44
N PHE A 159 1.73 7.70 5.87
CA PHE A 159 2.88 6.89 5.49
C PHE A 159 3.71 7.62 4.43
N PHE A 160 3.08 8.13 3.37
CA PHE A 160 3.80 8.76 2.27
C PHE A 160 4.52 10.05 2.71
N ASP A 161 3.92 10.84 3.61
CA ASP A 161 4.54 12.04 4.16
C ASP A 161 5.66 11.72 5.18
N SER A 162 5.74 10.47 5.67
CA SER A 162 6.76 10.05 6.63
C SER A 162 8.07 9.60 5.99
N ILE A 163 8.06 9.33 4.68
CA ILE A 163 9.25 8.99 3.91
C ILE A 163 9.86 10.27 3.34
N GLY A 164 11.15 10.23 3.00
CA GLY A 164 11.86 11.36 2.41
C GLY A 164 11.22 11.81 1.10
N GLU A 165 11.43 13.08 0.75
CA GLU A 165 10.93 13.63 -0.51
C GLU A 165 11.47 12.82 -1.70
N MET A 166 10.56 12.44 -2.60
CA MET A 166 10.90 11.71 -3.82
C MET A 166 10.64 12.61 -5.01
N ASP A 167 11.67 12.83 -5.82
CA ASP A 167 11.55 13.58 -7.06
C ASP A 167 10.52 12.90 -8.00
N LYS A 168 9.50 13.66 -8.39
CA LYS A 168 8.50 13.19 -9.33
C LYS A 168 9.08 13.08 -10.75
N VAL A 169 8.64 12.07 -11.51
CA VAL A 169 8.73 12.09 -12.98
C VAL A 169 7.39 12.56 -13.57
N SER A 170 7.45 13.30 -14.68
CA SER A 170 6.27 13.96 -15.25
C SER A 170 5.24 12.99 -15.83
N ASP A 171 5.69 11.85 -16.34
CA ASP A 171 4.86 10.92 -17.10
C ASP A 171 5.08 9.46 -16.66
N LEU A 172 4.00 8.67 -16.67
CA LEU A 172 4.01 7.25 -16.31
C LEU A 172 4.96 6.40 -17.17
N SER A 173 5.16 6.80 -18.44
CA SER A 173 6.11 6.12 -19.36
C SER A 173 7.53 6.11 -18.81
N ASN A 174 7.94 7.19 -18.14
CA ASN A 174 9.26 7.38 -17.52
C ASN A 174 9.35 6.86 -16.07
N ALA A 175 8.25 6.32 -15.53
CA ALA A 175 8.18 5.82 -14.16
C ALA A 175 8.33 4.31 -14.11
N ASP A 176 8.80 3.78 -13.00
CA ASP A 176 8.69 2.34 -12.70
C ASP A 176 7.57 2.07 -11.71
N ILE A 177 7.38 3.02 -10.80
CA ILE A 177 6.45 2.94 -9.69
C ILE A 177 5.45 4.09 -9.82
N ALA A 178 4.17 3.76 -9.70
CA ALA A 178 3.09 4.71 -9.50
C ALA A 178 2.55 4.53 -8.08
N TRP A 179 2.76 5.54 -7.23
CA TRP A 179 2.25 5.57 -5.86
C TRP A 179 0.84 6.12 -5.86
N PHE A 180 -0.10 5.35 -5.33
CA PHE A 180 -1.50 5.72 -5.16
C PHE A 180 -1.71 6.04 -3.69
N ILE A 181 -1.81 7.33 -3.41
CA ILE A 181 -1.89 7.86 -2.06
C ILE A 181 -3.36 8.10 -1.75
N VAL A 182 -3.82 7.51 -0.65
CA VAL A 182 -5.17 7.71 -0.14
C VAL A 182 -5.14 8.53 1.14
N ARG A 183 -6.21 9.26 1.40
CA ARG A 183 -6.45 9.93 2.68
C ARG A 183 -7.70 9.35 3.33
N LEU A 184 -7.82 9.54 4.64
CA LEU A 184 -9.01 9.21 5.40
C LEU A 184 -9.69 10.51 5.81
N GLU A 185 -10.99 10.61 5.51
CA GLU A 185 -11.82 11.75 5.89
C GLU A 185 -12.90 11.29 6.86
N GLU A 186 -13.12 12.05 7.92
CA GLU A 186 -14.25 11.81 8.82
C GLU A 186 -15.56 12.15 8.12
N LEU A 187 -16.53 11.24 8.21
CA LEU A 187 -17.88 11.52 7.74
C LEU A 187 -18.57 12.42 8.77
N GLN A 188 -19.02 13.61 8.32
CA GLN A 188 -19.67 14.58 9.20
C GLN A 188 -20.82 13.94 10.01
N GLY A 189 -20.80 14.17 11.32
CA GLY A 189 -21.81 13.64 12.24
C GLY A 189 -21.71 12.13 12.52
N GLN A 190 -20.70 11.43 11.99
CA GLN A 190 -20.47 10.01 12.23
C GLN A 190 -19.10 9.76 12.85
N LYS A 191 -18.97 8.69 13.63
CA LYS A 191 -17.69 8.21 14.19
C LYS A 191 -16.98 7.27 13.21
N ARG A 192 -17.04 7.60 11.91
CA ARG A 192 -16.57 6.75 10.82
C ARG A 192 -15.73 7.58 9.86
N THR A 193 -14.69 6.97 9.32
CA THR A 193 -13.88 7.54 8.25
C THR A 193 -14.18 6.84 6.93
N ARG A 194 -14.07 7.61 5.84
CA ARG A 194 -14.08 7.12 4.47
C ARG A 194 -12.69 7.28 3.86
N MET A 195 -12.25 6.27 3.11
CA MET A 195 -11.05 6.37 2.29
C MET A 195 -11.36 7.10 1.00
N VAL A 196 -10.55 8.09 0.65
CA VAL A 196 -10.68 8.83 -0.60
C VAL A 196 -9.33 8.93 -1.32
N ARG A 197 -9.39 8.99 -2.65
CA ARG A 197 -8.22 9.18 -3.53
C ARG A 197 -7.64 10.57 -3.27
N ASP A 198 -6.32 10.66 -3.12
CA ASP A 198 -5.65 11.94 -2.83
C ASP A 198 -4.67 12.32 -3.94
N GLU A 199 -3.67 11.47 -4.21
CA GLU A 199 -2.64 11.78 -5.21
C GLU A 199 -2.05 10.55 -5.88
N VAL A 200 -1.72 10.66 -7.17
CA VAL A 200 -0.80 9.73 -7.84
C VAL A 200 0.58 10.36 -8.02
N ARG A 201 1.62 9.71 -7.47
CA ARG A 201 3.03 10.12 -7.63
C ARG A 201 3.78 9.10 -8.49
N TYR A 202 4.47 9.57 -9.52
CA TYR A 202 5.30 8.73 -10.38
C TYR A 202 6.76 8.87 -10.00
N THR A 203 7.46 7.75 -9.86
CA THR A 203 8.88 7.71 -9.51
C THR A 203 9.61 6.59 -10.27
N THR A 204 10.93 6.73 -10.36
CA THR A 204 11.79 5.59 -10.69
C THR A 204 12.08 4.79 -9.42
N LEU A 205 12.56 3.55 -9.58
CA LEU A 205 12.99 2.73 -8.44
C LEU A 205 14.04 3.45 -7.58
N GLU A 206 15.03 4.08 -8.22
CA GLU A 206 16.18 4.69 -7.56
C GLU A 206 15.71 5.84 -6.65
N ARG A 207 14.84 6.72 -7.17
CA ARG A 207 14.23 7.82 -6.39
C ARG A 207 13.34 7.31 -5.25
N SER A 208 12.64 6.20 -5.47
CA SER A 208 11.86 5.58 -4.40
C SER A 208 12.71 5.00 -3.27
N VAL A 209 13.87 4.41 -3.60
CA VAL A 209 14.83 3.93 -2.61
C VAL A 209 15.44 5.09 -1.83
N GLU A 210 15.78 6.20 -2.51
CA GLU A 210 16.27 7.42 -1.85
C GLU A 210 15.24 7.97 -0.85
N GLY A 211 13.98 8.14 -1.26
CA GLY A 211 12.91 8.59 -0.35
C GLY A 211 12.68 7.63 0.83
N LEU A 212 12.68 6.32 0.58
CA LEU A 212 12.47 5.31 1.64
C LEU A 212 13.63 5.23 2.63
N THR A 213 14.84 5.68 2.26
CA THR A 213 16.02 5.70 3.13
C THR A 213 16.26 7.05 3.80
N GLY A 214 15.72 8.14 3.25
CA GLY A 214 15.89 9.51 3.75
C GLY A 214 14.89 9.96 4.83
N GLY A 215 13.90 9.13 5.17
CA GLY A 215 12.91 9.40 6.24
C GLY A 215 13.32 8.95 7.64
#